data_AF-A0A2V8P958-F1
#
_entry.id   AF-A0A2V8P958-F1
#
_cell.length_a   1.000
_cell.length_b   1.000
_cell.length_c   1.000
_cell.angle_alpha   90.00
_cell.angle_beta   90.00
_cell.angle_gamma   90.00
#
_symmetry.space_group_name_H-M   'P 1'
#
loop_
_entity.id
_entity.type
_entity.pdbx_description
1 polymer ?
#
loop_
_entity_poly.entity_id
_entity_poly.type
_entity_poly.pdbx_seq_one_letter_code
_entity_poly.pdbx_strand_id
1 'polypeptide(L)'
;MRKVTLTQLRDIRIGTRWRDFAAVSLIVVTFSWICYRHLAQPGPYGDETWAASFAILFLRGKALPFMPSDYIGPISVYFLAGFFAVFGITLSVMRVATSLVGLLGILATYLLLKREFGRLAAVTTSLFLATDLTYVLAMRHDTSS
;
A
#
# COMPACT_ATOMS: atom_id res chain seq x y z
N MET A 1 -27.99 -22.08 -32.41
CA MET A 1 -27.82 -20.88 -31.56
C MET A 1 -28.30 -21.20 -30.15
N ARG A 2 -27.40 -21.31 -29.16
CA ARG A 2 -27.73 -21.71 -27.78
C ARG A 2 -28.24 -20.47 -27.03
N LYS A 3 -29.52 -20.43 -26.65
CA LYS A 3 -30.08 -19.32 -25.86
C LYS A 3 -29.43 -19.35 -24.47
N VAL A 4 -28.55 -18.39 -24.20
CA VAL A 4 -27.99 -18.19 -22.85
C VAL A 4 -29.06 -17.52 -22.00
N THR A 5 -29.56 -18.22 -20.98
CA THR A 5 -30.62 -17.75 -20.08
C THR A 5 -30.08 -16.67 -19.13
N LEU A 6 -30.88 -15.65 -18.80
CA LEU A 6 -30.47 -14.54 -17.91
C LEU A 6 -29.94 -15.00 -16.54
N THR A 7 -30.41 -16.13 -16.05
CA THR A 7 -29.91 -16.81 -14.84
C THR A 7 -28.45 -17.24 -14.96
N GLN A 8 -28.05 -17.80 -16.11
CA GLN A 8 -26.66 -18.21 -16.38
C GLN A 8 -25.70 -17.01 -16.39
N LEU A 9 -26.12 -15.87 -16.97
CA LEU A 9 -25.29 -14.66 -16.97
C LEU A 9 -25.13 -14.08 -15.56
N ARG A 10 -26.17 -14.18 -14.71
CA ARG A 10 -26.12 -13.73 -13.32
C ARG A 10 -25.18 -14.60 -12.49
N ASP A 11 -25.26 -15.92 -12.64
CA ASP A 11 -24.42 -16.87 -11.91
C ASP A 11 -22.94 -16.78 -12.32
N ILE A 12 -22.67 -16.59 -13.61
CA ILE A 12 -21.31 -16.32 -14.11
C ILE A 12 -20.76 -15.04 -13.48
N ARG A 13 -21.52 -13.94 -13.50
CA ARG A 13 -21.09 -12.64 -12.95
C ARG A 13 -20.89 -12.69 -11.43
N ILE A 14 -21.70 -13.45 -10.69
CA ILE A 14 -21.55 -13.67 -9.23
C ILE A 14 -20.29 -14.52 -8.95
N GLY A 15 -20.09 -15.60 -9.71
CA GLY A 15 -18.93 -16.49 -9.59
C GLY A 15 -17.60 -15.75 -9.79
N THR A 16 -17.52 -14.83 -10.75
CA THR A 16 -16.32 -14.00 -10.93
C THR A 16 -16.08 -13.06 -9.75
N ARG A 17 -17.15 -12.47 -9.20
CA ARG A 17 -17.09 -11.50 -8.09
C ARG A 17 -16.55 -12.09 -6.79
N TRP A 18 -17.07 -13.25 -6.38
CA TRP A 18 -16.61 -13.93 -5.15
C TRP A 18 -15.15 -14.34 -5.26
N ARG A 19 -14.77 -14.88 -6.42
CA ARG A 19 -13.39 -15.26 -6.66
C ARG A 19 -12.49 -14.02 -6.60
N ASP A 20 -12.89 -12.89 -7.18
CA ASP A 20 -12.08 -11.65 -7.16
C ASP A 20 -11.92 -11.12 -5.74
N PHE A 21 -13.01 -11.14 -4.97
CA PHE A 21 -12.97 -10.82 -3.54
C PHE A 21 -11.99 -11.72 -2.80
N ALA A 22 -12.07 -13.04 -2.99
CA ALA A 22 -11.15 -13.99 -2.37
C ALA A 22 -9.68 -13.75 -2.76
N ALA A 23 -9.42 -13.39 -4.03
CA ALA A 23 -8.07 -13.05 -4.48
C ALA A 23 -7.53 -11.79 -3.80
N VAL A 24 -8.33 -10.73 -3.75
CA VAL A 24 -7.95 -9.48 -3.10
C VAL A 24 -7.76 -9.70 -1.59
N SER A 25 -8.68 -10.41 -0.93
CA SER A 25 -8.54 -10.76 0.48
C SER A 25 -7.26 -11.55 0.75
N LEU A 26 -6.93 -12.52 -0.10
CA LEU A 26 -5.69 -13.29 0.03
C LEU A 26 -4.46 -12.40 -0.10
N ILE A 27 -4.41 -11.51 -1.09
CA ILE A 27 -3.32 -10.56 -1.29
C ILE A 27 -3.17 -9.64 -0.07
N VAL A 28 -4.27 -9.05 0.40
CA VAL A 28 -4.29 -8.15 1.55
C VAL A 28 -3.80 -8.86 2.81
N VAL A 29 -4.33 -10.05 3.09
CA VAL A 29 -3.92 -10.84 4.27
C VAL A 29 -2.45 -11.22 4.18
N THR A 30 -1.98 -11.66 3.01
CA THR A 30 -0.58 -12.06 2.82
C THR A 30 0.38 -10.90 3.04
N PHE A 31 0.14 -9.76 2.37
CA PHE A 31 0.95 -8.56 2.55
C PHE A 31 0.91 -8.05 3.99
N SER A 32 -0.28 -7.95 4.58
CA SER A 32 -0.47 -7.46 5.94
C SER A 32 0.23 -8.36 6.98
N TRP A 33 0.15 -9.68 6.80
CA TRP A 33 0.80 -10.64 7.70
C TRP A 33 2.32 -10.50 7.72
N ILE A 34 2.93 -10.22 6.57
CA ILE A 34 4.39 -10.06 6.46
C ILE A 34 4.80 -8.64 6.88
N CYS A 35 4.15 -7.62 6.32
CA CYS A 35 4.53 -6.22 6.46
C CYS A 35 4.28 -5.68 7.88
N TYR A 36 3.17 -6.05 8.52
CA TYR A 36 2.84 -5.53 9.85
C TYR A 36 3.48 -6.30 11.01
N ARG A 37 4.24 -7.35 10.69
CA ARG A 37 5.01 -8.07 11.69
C ARG A 37 6.12 -7.16 12.20
N HIS A 38 6.23 -7.02 13.51
CA HIS A 38 7.27 -6.20 14.17
C HIS A 38 7.25 -4.69 13.81
N LEU A 39 6.09 -4.10 13.48
CA LEU A 39 5.93 -2.64 13.31
C LEU A 39 6.53 -1.81 14.46
N ALA A 40 6.45 -2.33 15.68
CA ALA A 40 6.95 -1.71 16.90
C ALA A 40 8.45 -1.93 17.14
N GLN A 41 9.21 -2.38 16.14
CA GLN A 41 10.66 -2.51 16.28
C GLN A 41 11.28 -1.16 16.67
N PRO A 42 12.16 -1.13 17.68
CA PRO A 42 12.75 0.10 18.19
C PRO A 42 13.74 0.69 17.18
N GLY A 43 13.88 2.01 17.22
CA GLY A 43 14.81 2.75 16.37
C GLY A 43 14.20 3.18 15.03
N PRO A 44 14.29 4.48 14.69
CA PRO A 44 14.02 4.93 13.34
C PRO A 44 15.22 4.71 12.42
N TYR A 45 14.98 4.43 11.15
CA TYR A 45 16.00 4.51 10.10
C TYR A 45 16.27 5.98 9.70
N GLY A 46 17.37 6.24 8.98
CA GLY A 46 17.81 7.61 8.68
C GLY A 46 16.77 8.41 7.87
N ASP A 47 16.33 7.84 6.77
CA ASP A 47 15.22 8.32 5.94
C ASP A 47 13.86 8.39 6.67
N GLU A 48 13.56 7.43 7.55
CA GLU A 48 12.38 7.48 8.43
C GLU A 48 12.40 8.76 9.28
N THR A 49 13.54 9.11 9.88
CA THR A 49 13.67 10.38 10.63
C THR A 49 13.57 11.60 9.74
N TRP A 50 14.19 11.54 8.55
CA TRP A 50 14.19 12.64 7.60
C TRP A 50 12.77 12.97 7.12
N ALA A 51 12.02 11.96 6.66
CA ALA A 51 10.63 12.10 6.24
C ALA A 51 9.70 12.56 7.38
N ALA A 52 9.86 11.98 8.58
CA ALA A 52 9.06 12.36 9.74
C ALA A 52 9.33 13.81 10.19
N SER A 53 10.58 14.28 10.10
CA SER A 53 10.96 15.62 10.55
C SER A 53 10.19 16.72 9.82
N PHE A 54 10.04 16.60 8.50
CA PHE A 54 9.23 17.52 7.71
C PHE A 54 7.76 17.47 8.12
N ALA A 55 7.15 16.30 8.21
CA ALA A 55 5.76 16.18 8.63
C ALA A 55 5.50 16.81 10.01
N ILE A 56 6.41 16.62 10.96
CA ILE A 56 6.32 17.20 12.31
C ILE A 56 6.50 18.73 12.28
N LEU A 57 7.45 19.26 11.50
CA LEU A 57 7.65 20.70 11.36
C LEU A 57 6.41 21.38 10.77
N PHE A 58 5.80 20.77 9.75
CA PHE A 58 4.55 21.24 9.17
C PHE A 58 3.41 21.28 10.19
N LEU A 59 3.22 20.21 10.95
CA LEU A 59 2.19 20.15 12.02
C LEU A 59 2.44 21.18 13.13
N ARG A 60 3.69 21.58 13.35
CA ARG A 60 4.08 22.65 14.30
C ARG A 60 3.92 24.06 13.72
N GLY A 61 3.30 24.20 12.55
CA GLY A 61 3.04 25.49 11.91
C GLY A 61 4.25 26.11 11.22
N LYS A 62 5.33 25.35 10.99
CA LYS A 62 6.42 25.82 10.13
C LYS A 62 5.97 25.69 8.68
N ALA A 63 6.06 26.78 7.92
CA ALA A 63 5.85 26.74 6.49
C ALA A 63 6.93 25.87 5.85
N LEU A 64 6.53 24.77 5.21
CA LEU A 64 7.43 23.98 4.38
C LEU A 64 7.27 24.39 2.91
N PRO A 65 8.39 24.50 2.17
CA PRO A 65 8.34 24.76 0.75
C PRO A 65 7.65 23.62 0.00
N PHE A 66 7.19 23.90 -1.22
CA PHE A 66 6.69 22.89 -2.16
C PHE A 66 7.70 21.75 -2.41
N MET A 67 8.97 21.94 -2.10
CA MET A 67 10.03 20.93 -2.14
C MET A 67 10.84 21.00 -0.84
N PRO A 68 10.52 20.17 0.17
CA PRO A 68 11.31 20.07 1.40
C PRO A 68 12.75 19.60 1.16
N SER A 69 13.02 18.94 0.04
CA SER A 69 14.36 18.58 -0.45
C SER A 69 14.34 18.50 -1.98
N ASP A 70 15.51 18.56 -2.62
CA ASP A 70 15.67 18.58 -4.09
C ASP A 70 15.06 17.36 -4.81
N TYR A 71 14.78 16.29 -4.07
CA TYR A 71 14.20 15.04 -4.58
C TYR A 71 12.95 14.59 -3.82
N ILE A 72 12.47 15.37 -2.84
CA ILE A 72 11.28 15.02 -2.04
C ILE A 72 10.17 16.00 -2.37
N GLY A 73 9.09 15.48 -2.96
CA GLY A 73 7.88 16.24 -3.24
C GLY A 73 7.05 16.52 -1.98
N PRO A 74 6.10 17.47 -2.04
CA PRO A 74 5.34 17.90 -0.87
C PRO A 74 4.22 16.91 -0.49
N ILE A 75 3.80 16.07 -1.44
CA ILE A 75 2.66 15.15 -1.29
C ILE A 75 2.93 14.12 -0.19
N SER A 76 4.12 13.54 -0.15
CA SER A 76 4.50 12.55 0.87
C SER A 76 4.49 13.15 2.27
N VAL A 77 4.95 14.41 2.39
CA VAL A 77 4.95 15.15 3.66
C VAL A 77 3.53 15.45 4.14
N TYR A 78 2.65 15.94 3.28
CA TYR A 78 1.26 16.19 3.66
C TYR A 78 0.49 14.92 3.98
N PHE A 79 0.74 13.84 3.24
CA PHE A 79 0.17 12.54 3.51
C PHE A 79 0.57 12.04 4.91
N LEU A 80 1.88 12.05 5.22
CA LEU A 80 2.38 11.62 6.52
C LEU A 80 1.93 12.55 7.66
N ALA A 81 1.92 13.87 7.43
CA ALA A 81 1.40 14.83 8.40
C ALA A 81 -0.08 14.60 8.72
N GLY A 82 -0.90 14.26 7.72
CA GLY A 82 -2.30 13.87 7.94
C GLY A 82 -2.43 12.64 8.84
N PHE A 83 -1.61 11.60 8.60
CA PHE A 83 -1.58 10.42 9.47
C PHE A 83 -1.15 10.75 10.90
N PHE A 84 -0.11 11.56 11.08
CA PHE A 84 0.33 12.01 12.40
C PHE A 84 -0.68 12.90 13.11
N ALA A 85 -1.46 13.71 12.38
CA ALA A 85 -2.52 14.52 12.97
C ALA A 85 -3.67 13.67 13.51
N VAL A 86 -4.01 12.56 12.84
CA VAL A 86 -5.15 11.69 13.21
C VAL A 86 -4.75 10.64 14.26
N PHE A 87 -3.60 9.99 14.10
CA PHE A 87 -3.20 8.83 14.92
C PHE A 87 -2.07 9.14 15.91
N GLY A 88 -1.53 10.36 15.88
CA GLY A 88 -0.39 10.78 16.71
C GLY A 88 0.97 10.50 16.07
N ILE A 89 2.00 11.17 16.59
CA ILE A 89 3.37 11.09 16.10
C ILE A 89 4.05 9.86 16.73
N THR A 90 4.07 8.75 15.99
CA THR A 90 4.78 7.53 16.38
C THR A 90 5.42 6.84 15.17
N LEU A 91 6.48 6.07 15.41
CA LEU A 91 7.13 5.25 14.38
C LEU A 91 6.17 4.26 13.72
N SER A 92 5.33 3.61 14.52
CA SER A 92 4.37 2.63 14.00
C SER A 92 3.35 3.28 13.07
N VAL A 93 2.86 4.49 13.38
CA VAL A 93 1.91 5.22 12.52
C VAL A 93 2.53 5.54 11.16
N MET A 94 3.77 6.01 11.13
CA MET A 94 4.48 6.29 9.88
C MET A 94 4.64 5.02 9.03
N ARG A 95 5.11 3.92 9.63
CA ARG A 95 5.28 2.64 8.93
C ARG A 95 3.95 2.07 8.44
N VAL A 96 2.86 2.29 9.17
CA VAL A 96 1.50 1.95 8.72
C VAL A 96 1.09 2.80 7.53
N ALA A 97 1.39 4.10 7.55
CA ALA A 97 1.07 5.00 6.44
C ALA A 97 1.81 4.60 5.15
N THR A 98 3.11 4.32 5.21
CA THR A 98 3.91 3.93 4.03
C THR A 98 3.50 2.55 3.51
N SER A 99 3.29 1.58 4.39
CA SER A 99 2.83 0.24 3.99
C SER A 99 1.42 0.25 3.40
N LEU A 100 0.55 1.17 3.83
CA LEU A 100 -0.76 1.34 3.20
C LEU A 100 -0.62 1.79 1.74
N VAL A 101 0.31 2.69 1.44
CA VAL A 101 0.61 3.09 0.05
C VAL A 101 1.12 1.90 -0.76
N GLY A 102 2.00 1.08 -0.18
CA GLY A 102 2.44 -0.18 -0.79
C GLY A 102 1.29 -1.14 -1.10
N LEU A 103 0.39 -1.35 -0.13
CA LEU A 103 -0.79 -2.19 -0.32
C LEU A 103 -1.68 -1.67 -1.46
N LEU A 104 -1.94 -0.36 -1.50
CA LEU A 104 -2.71 0.26 -2.58
C LEU A 104 -2.02 0.08 -3.93
N GLY A 105 -0.69 0.14 -3.99
CA GLY A 105 0.10 -0.17 -5.18
C GLY A 105 -0.08 -1.61 -5.67
N ILE A 106 -0.07 -2.59 -4.77
CA ILE A 106 -0.33 -4.00 -5.11
C ILE A 106 -1.76 -4.17 -5.65
N LEU A 107 -2.75 -3.53 -5.03
CA LEU A 107 -4.14 -3.58 -5.48
C LEU A 107 -4.35 -2.93 -6.85
N ALA A 108 -3.70 -1.78 -7.09
CA ALA A 108 -3.70 -1.14 -8.40
C ALA A 108 -3.08 -2.06 -9.47
N THR A 109 -1.97 -2.72 -9.13
CA THR A 109 -1.29 -3.70 -9.99
C THR A 109 -2.21 -4.89 -10.32
N TYR A 110 -2.94 -5.41 -9.33
CA TYR A 110 -3.93 -6.46 -9.54
C TYR A 110 -5.01 -6.04 -10.54
N LEU A 111 -5.58 -4.84 -10.37
CA LEU A 111 -6.64 -4.33 -11.25
C LEU A 111 -6.14 -4.13 -12.69
N LEU A 112 -4.93 -3.61 -12.85
CA LEU A 112 -4.30 -3.40 -14.15
C LEU A 112 -4.05 -4.74 -14.87
N LEU A 113 -3.38 -5.67 -14.20
CA LEU A 113 -3.07 -6.98 -14.79
C LEU A 113 -4.31 -7.78 -15.10
N LYS A 114 -5.35 -7.67 -14.27
CA LYS A 114 -6.62 -8.35 -14.51
C LYS A 114 -7.27 -7.86 -15.78
N ARG A 115 -7.16 -6.56 -16.09
CA ARG A 115 -7.70 -5.95 -17.30
C ARG A 115 -6.95 -6.40 -18.55
N GLU A 116 -5.62 -6.46 -18.50
CA GLU A 116 -4.78 -6.68 -19.69
C GLU A 116 -4.43 -8.16 -19.94
N PHE A 117 -4.11 -8.92 -18.88
CA PHE A 117 -3.59 -10.30 -18.99
C PHE A 117 -4.52 -11.34 -18.37
N GLY A 118 -5.67 -10.88 -17.86
CA GLY A 118 -6.64 -11.72 -17.20
C GLY A 118 -6.26 -12.04 -15.75
N ARG A 119 -7.15 -12.81 -15.12
CA ARG A 119 -7.18 -12.95 -13.67
C ARG A 119 -6.01 -13.75 -13.10
N LEU A 120 -5.61 -14.84 -13.74
CA LEU A 120 -4.57 -15.72 -13.20
C LEU A 120 -3.24 -14.96 -13.08
N ALA A 121 -2.82 -14.28 -14.15
CA ALA A 121 -1.65 -13.41 -14.16
C ALA A 121 -1.72 -12.35 -13.06
N ALA A 122 -2.87 -11.68 -12.92
CA ALA A 122 -3.07 -10.68 -11.88
C ALA A 122 -2.88 -11.23 -10.46
N VAL A 123 -3.48 -12.38 -10.15
CA VAL A 123 -3.36 -12.99 -8.82
C VAL A 123 -1.93 -13.42 -8.56
N THR A 124 -1.28 -14.10 -9.49
CA THR A 124 0.08 -14.62 -9.29
C THR A 124 1.08 -13.48 -9.11
N THR A 125 1.03 -12.46 -9.96
CA THR A 125 1.98 -11.33 -9.89
C THR A 125 1.76 -10.49 -8.64
N SER A 126 0.50 -10.22 -8.26
CA SER A 126 0.22 -9.48 -7.03
C SER A 126 0.59 -10.26 -5.78
N LEU A 127 0.47 -11.59 -5.77
CA LEU A 127 0.96 -12.42 -4.67
C LEU A 127 2.49 -12.43 -4.60
N PHE A 128 3.18 -12.58 -5.74
CA PHE A 128 4.64 -12.48 -5.78
C PHE A 128 5.11 -11.13 -5.22
N LEU A 129 4.50 -10.03 -5.65
CA LEU A 129 4.81 -8.69 -5.15
C LEU A 129 4.49 -8.53 -3.66
N ALA A 130 3.37 -9.11 -3.19
CA ALA A 130 3.00 -9.09 -1.76
C ALA A 130 3.97 -9.89 -0.87
N THR A 131 4.66 -10.88 -1.43
CA THR A 131 5.65 -11.71 -0.72
C THR A 131 7.10 -11.31 -0.98
N ASP A 132 7.34 -10.37 -1.90
CA ASP A 132 8.68 -9.90 -2.24
C ASP A 132 9.30 -9.17 -1.04
N LEU A 133 10.41 -9.71 -0.54
CA LEU A 133 11.09 -9.17 0.62
C LEU A 133 11.57 -7.73 0.40
N THR A 134 12.11 -7.44 -0.78
CA THR A 134 12.62 -6.09 -1.11
C THR A 134 11.48 -5.10 -1.14
N TYR A 135 10.35 -5.47 -1.74
CA TYR A 135 9.16 -4.61 -1.79
C TYR A 135 8.58 -4.39 -0.39
N VAL A 136 8.43 -5.45 0.40
CA VAL A 136 7.89 -5.35 1.76
C VAL A 136 8.80 -4.51 2.65
N LEU A 137 10.13 -4.70 2.57
CA LEU A 137 11.07 -3.88 3.31
C LEU A 137 10.96 -2.42 2.89
N ALA A 138 11.03 -2.11 1.59
CA ALA A 138 10.94 -0.73 1.09
C ALA A 138 9.63 -0.01 1.47
N MET A 139 8.50 -0.73 1.51
CA MET A 139 7.22 -0.14 1.90
C MET A 139 7.05 0.00 3.42
N ARG A 140 7.79 -0.80 4.21
CA ARG A 140 7.72 -0.83 5.68
C ARG A 140 8.76 0.09 6.31
N HIS A 141 9.95 0.13 5.73
CA HIS A 141 11.14 0.84 6.15
C HIS A 141 11.71 1.45 4.89
N ASP A 142 11.79 2.78 4.84
CA ASP A 142 12.74 3.37 3.91
C ASP A 142 14.11 2.89 4.43
N THR A 143 14.88 2.20 3.58
CA THR A 143 16.19 1.63 3.94
C THR A 143 17.24 2.20 3.02
N SER A 144 17.52 3.48 3.18
CA SER A 144 18.77 4.07 2.73
C SER A 144 19.75 4.08 3.90
N SER A 145 20.75 3.20 3.78
CA SER A 145 21.94 3.12 4.63
C SER A 145 22.78 4.39 4.54
#